data_AF-A0AAW6NJW5-F1
#
_entry.id   AF-A0AAW6NJW5-F1
#
_cell.length_a   1.000
_cell.length_b   1.000
_cell.length_c   1.000
_cell.angle_alpha   90.00
_cell.angle_beta   90.00
_cell.angle_gamma   90.00
#
_symmetry.space_group_name_H-M   'P 1'
#
loop_
_entity.id
_entity.type
_entity.pdbx_description
1 polymer ?
#
loop_
_entity_poly.entity_id
_entity_poly.type
_entity_poly.pdbx_seq_one_letter_code
_entity_poly.pdbx_strand_id
1 'polypeptide(L)'
;HNVNVPHDGHIDNIPADWAVEMTCILGREGAKPHPRITHFDDKVMGLIHTIKGFEVAASNAALSGELNDVLLALNLSPLVHSDRDAEKLASEMILAHEKWLPNFAATVEKLKLTHR
;
A
#
# COMPACT_ATOMS: atom_id res chain seq x y z
N HIS A 1 3.77 -20.27 -11.49
CA HIS A 1 4.74 -19.30 -10.92
C HIS A 1 3.99 -18.37 -9.99
N ASN A 2 4.62 -17.79 -8.97
CA ASN A 2 3.95 -16.80 -8.12
C ASN A 2 4.15 -15.42 -8.73
N VAL A 3 3.06 -14.69 -8.94
CA VAL A 3 3.06 -13.36 -9.56
C VAL A 3 1.93 -12.52 -8.96
N ASN A 4 2.09 -11.19 -9.02
CA ASN A 4 1.04 -10.24 -8.67
C ASN A 4 0.05 -10.09 -9.83
N VAL A 5 -1.24 -10.25 -9.55
CA VAL A 5 -2.34 -10.13 -10.53
C VAL A 5 -3.53 -9.41 -9.91
N PRO A 6 -4.39 -8.77 -10.72
CA PRO A 6 -5.75 -8.45 -10.29
C PRO A 6 -6.45 -9.72 -9.83
N HIS A 7 -7.11 -9.64 -8.67
CA HIS A 7 -7.75 -10.78 -8.03
C HIS A 7 -8.98 -11.27 -8.79
N ASP A 8 -9.80 -10.33 -9.30
CA ASP A 8 -11.02 -10.56 -10.09
C ASP A 8 -12.00 -11.59 -9.47
N GLY A 9 -11.99 -11.71 -8.14
CA GLY A 9 -12.93 -12.56 -7.39
C GLY A 9 -12.60 -14.05 -7.38
N HIS A 10 -11.36 -14.44 -7.71
CA HIS A 10 -10.92 -15.85 -7.68
C HIS A 10 -10.85 -16.47 -6.25
N ILE A 11 -10.77 -15.63 -5.23
CA ILE A 11 -10.76 -15.92 -3.79
C ILE A 11 -12.03 -15.34 -3.17
N ASP A 12 -12.84 -16.20 -2.57
CA ASP A 12 -14.21 -15.88 -2.18
C ASP A 12 -14.30 -14.92 -0.98
N ASN A 13 -13.28 -14.88 -0.12
CA ASN A 13 -13.30 -14.14 1.15
C ASN A 13 -12.48 -12.85 1.19
N ILE A 14 -12.09 -12.29 0.03
CA ILE A 14 -11.50 -10.95 -0.08
C ILE A 14 -12.11 -10.14 -1.24
N PRO A 15 -12.05 -8.80 -1.24
CA PRO A 15 -12.56 -7.97 -2.33
C PRO A 15 -11.92 -8.27 -3.70
N ALA A 16 -12.74 -8.27 -4.76
CA ALA A 16 -12.35 -8.63 -6.12
C ALA A 16 -11.38 -7.62 -6.79
N ASP A 17 -11.37 -6.38 -6.33
CA ASP A 17 -10.59 -5.28 -6.89
C ASP A 17 -9.16 -5.19 -6.35
N TRP A 18 -8.77 -6.12 -5.46
CA TRP A 18 -7.42 -6.15 -4.88
C TRP A 18 -6.40 -6.76 -5.84
N ALA A 19 -5.15 -6.29 -5.76
CA ALA A 19 -4.01 -7.02 -6.31
C ALA A 19 -3.56 -8.10 -5.31
N VAL A 20 -3.28 -9.31 -5.81
CA VAL A 20 -2.84 -10.45 -5.00
C VAL A 20 -1.62 -11.13 -5.61
N GLU A 21 -0.71 -11.62 -4.77
CA GLU A 21 0.37 -12.51 -5.20
C GLU A 21 -0.04 -13.96 -4.99
N MET A 22 -0.15 -14.73 -6.07
CA MET A 22 -0.50 -16.14 -5.96
C MET A 22 0.06 -17.00 -7.09
N THR A 23 0.00 -18.31 -6.89
CA THR A 23 0.40 -19.26 -7.92
C THR A 23 -0.53 -19.13 -9.12
N CYS A 24 0.06 -18.79 -10.26
CA CYS A 24 -0.64 -18.67 -11.53
C CYS A 24 -0.07 -19.65 -12.57
N ILE A 25 -0.95 -20.04 -13.50
CA ILE A 25 -0.61 -20.70 -14.77
C ILE A 25 -0.29 -19.58 -15.76
N LEU A 26 0.91 -19.62 -16.36
CA LEU A 26 1.37 -18.61 -17.32
C LEU A 26 1.14 -19.12 -18.74
N GLY A 27 0.54 -18.29 -19.60
CA GLY A 27 0.31 -18.63 -21.00
C GLY A 27 0.23 -17.39 -21.89
N ARG A 28 -0.11 -17.58 -23.17
CA ARG A 28 -0.24 -16.50 -24.16
C ARG A 28 -1.26 -15.42 -23.74
N GLU A 29 -2.28 -15.80 -22.97
CA GLU A 29 -3.33 -14.92 -22.48
C GLU A 29 -2.97 -14.23 -21.14
N GLY A 30 -1.72 -14.33 -20.70
CA GLY A 30 -1.25 -13.76 -19.43
C GLY A 30 -1.23 -14.77 -18.29
N ALA A 31 -1.22 -14.24 -17.07
CA ALA A 31 -1.22 -15.02 -15.84
C ALA A 31 -2.66 -15.30 -15.39
N LYS A 32 -3.01 -16.57 -15.20
CA LYS A 32 -4.30 -16.98 -14.65
C LYS A 32 -4.11 -17.62 -13.28
N PRO A 33 -4.80 -17.17 -12.22
CA PRO A 33 -4.77 -17.82 -10.91
C PRO A 33 -4.98 -19.33 -11.00
N HIS A 34 -4.16 -20.10 -10.28
CA HIS A 34 -4.31 -21.55 -10.24
C HIS A 34 -5.55 -21.93 -9.40
N PRO A 35 -6.37 -22.90 -9.83
CA PRO A 35 -7.63 -23.27 -9.17
C PRO A 35 -7.47 -23.97 -7.80
N ARG A 36 -6.26 -24.00 -7.22
CA ARG A 36 -5.98 -24.73 -5.97
C ARG A 36 -6.37 -23.92 -4.74
N ILE A 37 -6.34 -22.60 -4.84
CA ILE A 37 -6.71 -21.70 -3.75
C ILE A 37 -7.85 -20.84 -4.25
N THR A 38 -9.00 -20.95 -3.59
CA THR A 38 -10.20 -20.14 -3.81
C THR A 38 -10.71 -19.51 -2.51
N HIS A 39 -10.06 -19.79 -1.38
CA HIS A 39 -10.42 -19.27 -0.05
C HIS A 39 -9.17 -19.24 0.81
N PHE A 40 -8.90 -18.11 1.48
CA PHE A 40 -7.82 -18.03 2.46
C PHE A 40 -8.28 -18.57 3.82
N ASP A 41 -7.38 -19.18 4.59
CA ASP A 41 -7.71 -19.62 5.96
C ASP A 41 -8.14 -18.42 6.80
N ASP A 42 -9.32 -18.51 7.43
CA ASP A 42 -9.90 -17.41 8.21
C ASP A 42 -8.98 -16.92 9.33
N LYS A 43 -8.06 -17.77 9.81
CA LYS A 43 -7.07 -17.43 10.85
C LYS A 43 -6.07 -16.36 10.41
N VAL A 44 -5.81 -16.21 9.11
CA VAL A 44 -4.83 -15.23 8.58
C VAL A 44 -5.49 -13.95 8.05
N MET A 45 -6.82 -13.88 8.04
CA MET A 45 -7.56 -12.77 7.43
C MET A 45 -7.28 -11.42 8.09
N GLY A 46 -7.12 -11.39 9.42
CA GLY A 46 -6.75 -10.15 10.12
C GLY A 46 -5.42 -9.58 9.63
N LEU A 47 -4.43 -10.42 9.34
CA LEU A 47 -3.13 -9.99 8.82
C LEU A 47 -3.26 -9.49 7.38
N ILE A 48 -3.97 -10.24 6.52
CA ILE A 48 -4.20 -9.87 5.11
C ILE A 48 -4.84 -8.48 5.02
N HIS A 49 -5.92 -8.25 5.78
CA HIS A 49 -6.62 -6.96 5.77
C HIS A 49 -5.78 -5.81 6.34
N THR A 50 -4.98 -6.06 7.38
CA THR A 50 -4.08 -5.04 7.94
C THR A 50 -3.06 -4.58 6.90
N ILE A 51 -2.36 -5.52 6.26
CA ILE A 51 -1.35 -5.19 5.25
C ILE A 51 -2.00 -4.53 4.02
N LYS A 52 -3.13 -5.06 3.55
CA LYS A 52 -3.82 -4.48 2.40
C LYS A 52 -4.32 -3.06 2.67
N GLY A 53 -4.83 -2.80 3.88
CA GLY A 53 -5.26 -1.47 4.29
C GLY A 53 -4.11 -0.46 4.22
N PHE A 54 -2.92 -0.85 4.69
CA PHE A 54 -1.70 -0.07 4.52
C PHE A 54 -1.35 0.16 3.04
N GLU A 55 -1.32 -0.88 2.21
CA GLU A 55 -0.96 -0.78 0.78
C GLU A 55 -1.89 0.16 0.01
N VAL A 56 -3.19 0.09 0.27
CA VAL A 56 -4.20 0.97 -0.36
C VAL A 56 -4.02 2.41 0.11
N ALA A 57 -3.87 2.64 1.41
CA ALA A 57 -3.66 3.99 1.95
C ALA A 57 -2.35 4.62 1.42
N ALA A 58 -1.26 3.84 1.38
CA ALA A 58 0.02 4.30 0.84
C ALA A 58 -0.06 4.62 -0.66
N SER A 59 -0.79 3.81 -1.43
CA SER A 59 -1.02 4.06 -2.86
C SER A 59 -1.82 5.35 -3.08
N ASN A 60 -2.86 5.59 -2.27
CA ASN A 60 -3.63 6.83 -2.31
C ASN A 60 -2.76 8.04 -1.94
N ALA A 61 -1.94 7.93 -0.89
CA ALA A 61 -1.01 8.98 -0.50
C ALA A 61 0.02 9.31 -1.60
N ALA A 62 0.52 8.30 -2.31
CA ALA A 62 1.43 8.49 -3.43
C ALA A 62 0.78 9.25 -4.60
N LEU A 63 -0.53 9.06 -4.80
CA LEU A 63 -1.30 9.76 -5.82
C LEU A 63 -1.69 11.19 -5.38
N SER A 64 -2.13 11.37 -4.13
CA SER A 64 -2.59 12.66 -3.62
C SER A 64 -1.44 13.62 -3.32
N GLY A 65 -0.31 13.10 -2.84
CA GLY A 65 0.84 13.90 -2.41
C GLY A 65 0.62 14.63 -1.08
N GLU A 66 -0.45 14.34 -0.35
CA GLU A 66 -0.82 15.03 0.89
C GLU A 66 -0.20 14.36 2.12
N LEU A 67 0.33 15.17 3.05
CA LEU A 67 0.98 14.66 4.26
C LEU A 67 0.05 13.83 5.14
N ASN A 68 -1.22 14.25 5.27
CA ASN A 68 -2.20 13.53 6.09
C ASN A 68 -2.49 12.12 5.58
N ASP A 69 -2.47 11.91 4.26
CA ASP A 69 -2.67 10.60 3.68
C ASP A 69 -1.45 9.70 3.93
N VAL A 70 -0.24 10.26 3.91
CA VAL A 70 0.98 9.54 4.31
C VAL A 70 0.91 9.15 5.78
N LEU A 71 0.46 10.04 6.65
CA LEU A 71 0.31 9.76 8.08
C LEU A 71 -0.71 8.65 8.33
N LEU A 72 -1.85 8.70 7.63
CA LEU A 72 -2.84 7.62 7.68
C LEU A 72 -2.22 6.29 7.27
N ALA A 73 -1.48 6.26 6.15
CA ALA A 73 -0.81 5.05 5.70
C ALA A 73 0.19 4.54 6.74
N LEU A 74 1.08 5.39 7.26
CA LEU A 74 2.05 5.00 8.28
C LEU A 74 1.37 4.43 9.52
N ASN A 75 0.29 5.04 10.02
CA ASN A 75 -0.42 4.58 11.20
C ASN A 75 -1.21 3.26 10.99
N LEU A 76 -1.53 2.89 9.75
CA LEU A 76 -2.08 1.58 9.42
C LEU A 76 -1.00 0.49 9.33
N SER A 77 0.27 0.86 9.21
CA SER A 77 1.36 -0.11 9.13
C SER A 77 1.59 -0.76 10.50
N PRO A 78 1.66 -2.10 10.58
CA PRO A 78 1.90 -2.81 11.85
C PRO A 78 3.30 -2.56 12.42
N LEU A 79 4.18 -1.88 11.68
CA LEU A 79 5.55 -1.56 12.09
C LEU A 79 5.69 -0.16 12.70
N VAL A 80 4.63 0.65 12.65
CA VAL A 80 4.60 2.00 13.21
C VAL A 80 3.76 1.98 14.48
N HIS A 81 4.31 2.47 15.58
CA HIS A 81 3.69 2.37 16.90
C HIS A 81 3.44 3.74 17.56
N SER A 82 3.68 4.83 16.84
CA SER A 82 3.70 6.18 17.39
C SER A 82 3.40 7.21 16.31
N ASP A 83 2.28 7.93 16.47
CA ASP A 83 1.86 9.00 15.56
C ASP A 83 2.94 10.09 15.45
N ARG A 84 3.57 10.43 16.58
CA ARG A 84 4.63 11.45 16.62
C ARG A 84 5.86 11.02 15.81
N ASP A 85 6.25 9.74 15.93
CA ASP A 85 7.40 9.24 15.19
C ASP A 85 7.05 9.06 13.70
N ALA A 86 5.79 8.75 13.38
CA ALA A 86 5.28 8.73 12.01
C ALA A 86 5.34 10.11 11.34
N GLU A 87 4.93 11.17 12.04
CA GLU A 87 4.98 12.55 11.52
C GLU A 87 6.41 13.01 11.23
N LYS A 88 7.32 12.73 12.16
CA LYS A 88 8.74 13.03 11.98
C LYS A 88 9.32 12.25 10.80
N LEU A 89 9.07 10.93 10.74
CA LEU A 89 9.52 10.06 9.66
C LEU A 89 9.00 10.53 8.30
N ALA A 90 7.69 10.80 8.19
CA ALA A 90 7.07 11.25 6.95
C ALA A 90 7.71 12.55 6.44
N SER A 91 7.84 13.54 7.33
CA SER A 91 8.41 14.84 6.98
C SER A 91 9.85 14.74 6.52
N GLU A 92 10.70 14.00 7.26
CA GLU A 92 12.10 13.81 6.90
C GLU A 92 12.26 13.02 5.60
N MET A 93 11.45 11.97 5.39
CA MET A 93 11.52 11.15 4.17
C MET A 93 11.03 11.87 2.92
N ILE A 94 9.96 12.66 3.02
CA ILE A 94 9.45 13.47 1.91
C ILE A 94 10.50 14.51 1.49
N LEU A 95 11.11 15.21 2.45
CA LEU A 95 12.14 16.19 2.17
C LEU A 95 13.42 15.55 1.57
N ALA A 96 13.86 14.42 2.13
CA ALA A 96 15.03 13.71 1.64
C ALA A 96 14.87 13.20 0.18
N HIS A 97 13.63 12.90 -0.23
CA HIS A 97 13.32 12.36 -1.55
C HIS A 97 12.58 13.35 -2.46
N GLU A 98 12.59 14.65 -2.15
CA GLU A 98 11.80 15.66 -2.87
C GLU A 98 11.97 15.63 -4.39
N LYS A 99 13.20 15.31 -4.87
CA LYS A 99 13.53 15.19 -6.28
C LYS A 99 12.74 14.08 -7.00
N TRP A 100 12.34 13.04 -6.28
CA TRP A 100 11.68 11.84 -6.80
C TRP A 100 10.18 11.81 -6.52
N LEU A 101 9.65 12.82 -5.82
CA LEU A 101 8.27 12.89 -5.36
C LEU A 101 7.53 14.08 -5.97
N PRO A 102 7.31 14.11 -7.30
CA PRO A 102 6.69 15.27 -7.97
C PRO A 102 5.27 15.57 -7.48
N ASN A 103 4.48 14.55 -7.11
CA ASN A 103 3.14 14.73 -6.55
C ASN A 103 3.17 15.43 -5.18
N PHE A 104 4.29 15.40 -4.46
CA PHE A 104 4.46 15.99 -3.13
C PHE A 104 5.02 17.43 -3.17
N ALA A 105 5.15 18.06 -4.35
CA ALA A 105 5.80 19.36 -4.47
C ALA A 105 5.21 20.43 -3.52
N ALA A 106 3.88 20.55 -3.45
CA ALA A 106 3.20 21.48 -2.54
C ALA A 106 3.43 21.12 -1.06
N THR A 107 3.48 19.84 -0.73
CA THR A 107 3.77 19.35 0.63
C THR A 107 5.22 19.65 1.03
N VAL A 108 6.18 19.46 0.12
CA VAL A 108 7.59 19.82 0.31
C VAL A 108 7.74 21.33 0.58
N GLU A 109 7.06 22.18 -0.19
CA GLU A 109 7.08 23.64 0.02
C GLU A 109 6.56 24.01 1.42
N LYS A 110 5.42 23.44 1.84
CA LYS A 110 4.87 23.63 3.19
C LYS A 110 5.86 23.19 4.27
N LEU A 111 6.44 21.99 4.14
CA LEU A 111 7.39 21.46 5.12
C LEU A 111 8.66 22.32 5.24
N LYS A 112 9.22 22.78 4.13
CA LYS A 112 10.41 23.66 4.13
C LYS A 112 10.15 25.00 4.82
N LEU A 113 8.91 25.50 4.81
CA LEU A 113 8.54 26.73 5.51
C LEU A 113 8.43 26.50 7.02
N THR A 114 7.91 25.36 7.45
CA THR A 114 7.77 25.00 8.88
C THR A 114 9.11 24.70 9.55
N HIS A 115 10.13 24.27 8.79
CA HIS A 115 11.49 23.99 9.29
C HIS A 115 12.47 25.18 9.19
N ARG A 116 12.00 26.38 8.82
CA ARG A 116 12.79 27.63 8.90
C ARG A 116 12.57 28.32 10.24
#